data_AF-A0A2N1PDY9-F1
#
_entry.id   AF-A0A2N1PDY9-F1
#
_cell.length_a   1.000
_cell.length_b   1.000
_cell.length_c   1.000
_cell.angle_alpha   90.00
_cell.angle_beta   90.00
_cell.angle_gamma   90.00
#
_symmetry.space_group_name_H-M   'P 1'
#
loop_
_entity.id
_entity.type
_entity.pdbx_description
1 polymer ?
#
loop_
_entity_poly.entity_id
_entity_poly.type
_entity_poly.pdbx_seq_one_letter_code
_entity_poly.pdbx_strand_id
1 'polypeptide(L)'
;MNDALYHDYANWILESSDLVDNLRNRNSIIIERFKHVLDVLTFLYNKKIEQKSLEQEEENIFETGFYYVFDAFENIKLLLEHDYKGNIEELEHHAKTVILLLDTLDFQNELIGAVEEPNESHMQSLVDIEHEILSILEKKEDAPKELHEKLDHVTEGIYKELEMDYYPIGNIFFDIADELGLL
;
A
#
# COMPACT_ATOMS: atom_id res chain seq x y z
N MET A 1 -11.88 -7.10 21.33
CA MET A 1 -10.99 -5.93 21.43
C MET A 1 -9.55 -6.43 21.38
N ASN A 2 -8.94 -6.36 20.20
CA ASN A 2 -7.56 -6.76 20.01
C ASN A 2 -6.67 -5.53 20.29
N ASP A 3 -6.47 -5.20 21.58
CA ASP A 3 -5.61 -4.07 21.97
C ASP A 3 -4.18 -4.22 21.44
N ALA A 4 -3.75 -5.43 21.06
CA ALA A 4 -2.48 -5.70 20.41
C ALA A 4 -2.29 -4.87 19.12
N LEU A 5 -3.31 -4.80 18.26
CA LEU A 5 -3.22 -4.11 16.97
C LEU A 5 -2.89 -2.61 17.11
N TYR A 6 -3.45 -1.95 18.12
CA TYR A 6 -3.17 -0.53 18.41
C TYR A 6 -1.78 -0.33 19.00
N HIS A 7 -1.27 -1.28 19.77
CA HIS A 7 0.13 -1.26 20.22
C HIS A 7 1.08 -1.49 19.05
N ASP A 8 0.76 -2.41 18.16
CA ASP A 8 1.53 -2.69 16.95
C ASP A 8 1.58 -1.45 16.04
N TYR A 9 0.46 -0.76 15.84
CA TYR A 9 0.43 0.51 15.13
C TYR A 9 1.28 1.59 15.80
N ALA A 10 1.20 1.72 17.13
CA ALA A 10 2.02 2.69 17.86
C ALA A 10 3.53 2.41 17.72
N ASN A 11 3.92 1.13 17.78
CA ASN A 11 5.30 0.71 17.53
C ASN A 11 5.71 1.00 16.08
N TRP A 12 4.86 0.66 15.13
CA TRP A 12 5.10 0.90 13.71
C TRP A 12 5.30 2.39 13.42
N ILE A 13 4.52 3.30 14.02
CA ILE A 13 4.75 4.75 13.89
C ILE A 13 6.16 5.12 14.35
N LEU A 14 6.61 4.61 15.49
CA LEU A 14 7.94 4.93 16.02
C LEU A 14 9.04 4.41 15.10
N GLU A 15 8.92 3.16 14.63
CA GLU A 15 9.90 2.51 13.76
C GLU A 15 9.93 3.09 12.34
N SER A 16 8.80 3.54 11.82
CA SER A 16 8.68 4.10 10.47
C SER A 16 8.85 5.62 10.41
N SER A 17 8.89 6.30 11.56
CA SER A 17 8.91 7.77 11.65
C SER A 17 9.98 8.41 10.76
N ASP A 18 11.21 7.91 10.80
CA ASP A 18 12.31 8.43 9.97
C ASP A 18 11.98 8.31 8.47
N LEU A 19 11.48 7.17 8.00
CA LEU A 19 11.12 6.97 6.60
C LEU A 19 9.94 7.87 6.19
N VAL A 20 8.87 7.86 6.99
CA VAL A 20 7.66 8.67 6.74
C VAL A 20 8.01 10.15 6.67
N ASP A 21 8.78 10.66 7.63
CA ASP A 21 9.15 12.07 7.68
C ASP A 21 10.05 12.45 6.52
N ASN A 22 11.00 11.59 6.12
CA ASN A 22 11.84 11.85 4.95
C ASN A 22 11.01 11.90 3.65
N LEU A 23 10.05 11.00 3.46
CA LEU A 23 9.15 11.02 2.30
C LEU A 23 8.25 12.26 2.30
N ARG A 24 7.67 12.63 3.46
CA ARG A 24 6.84 13.84 3.61
C ARG A 24 7.62 15.11 3.30
N ASN A 25 8.82 15.25 3.87
CA ASN A 25 9.65 16.45 3.68
C ASN A 25 10.09 16.65 2.22
N ARG A 26 10.05 15.59 1.41
CA ARG A 26 10.39 15.62 -0.02
C ARG A 26 9.16 15.80 -0.93
N ASN A 27 7.95 15.84 -0.38
CA ASN A 27 6.70 15.75 -1.13
C ASN A 27 6.67 14.52 -2.05
N SER A 28 7.12 13.39 -1.52
CA SER A 28 7.17 12.12 -2.26
C SER A 28 5.78 11.72 -2.75
N ILE A 29 5.69 11.28 -3.99
CA ILE A 29 4.46 10.65 -4.50
C ILE A 29 4.17 9.30 -3.83
N ILE A 30 5.19 8.65 -3.24
CA ILE A 30 5.02 7.40 -2.49
C ILE A 30 4.19 7.67 -1.24
N ILE A 31 4.53 8.69 -0.45
CA ILE A 31 3.76 8.99 0.78
C ILE A 31 2.38 9.59 0.46
N GLU A 32 2.27 10.36 -0.63
CA GLU A 32 0.98 10.96 -1.02
C GLU A 32 -0.08 9.88 -1.30
N ARG A 33 0.32 8.72 -1.86
CA ARG A 33 -0.56 7.55 -2.04
C ARG A 33 -1.27 7.13 -0.75
N PHE A 34 -0.57 7.21 0.39
CA PHE A 34 -1.08 6.71 1.68
C PHE A 34 -1.71 7.81 2.55
N LYS A 35 -1.75 9.06 2.07
CA LYS A 35 -2.15 10.22 2.87
C LYS A 35 -3.48 10.01 3.60
N HIS A 36 -4.54 9.70 2.86
CA HIS A 36 -5.87 9.52 3.43
C HIS A 36 -5.93 8.33 4.38
N VAL A 37 -5.22 7.25 4.07
CA VAL A 37 -5.13 6.09 4.97
C VAL A 37 -4.47 6.49 6.29
N LEU A 38 -3.33 7.17 6.24
CA LEU A 38 -2.60 7.61 7.43
C LEU A 38 -3.39 8.62 8.27
N ASP A 39 -4.13 9.53 7.63
CA ASP A 39 -4.97 10.51 8.31
C ASP A 39 -6.12 9.83 9.06
N VAL A 40 -6.82 8.88 8.41
CA VAL A 40 -7.89 8.08 9.03
C VAL A 40 -7.34 7.23 10.18
N LEU A 41 -6.21 6.54 9.99
CA LEU A 41 -5.59 5.73 11.05
C LEU A 41 -5.21 6.59 12.26
N THR A 42 -4.61 7.76 12.02
CA THR A 42 -4.25 8.69 13.09
C THR A 42 -5.49 9.18 13.84
N PHE A 43 -6.56 9.52 13.11
CA PHE A 43 -7.83 9.93 13.70
C PHE A 43 -8.43 8.84 14.58
N LEU A 44 -8.58 7.62 14.06
CA LEU A 44 -9.17 6.49 14.78
C LEU A 44 -8.33 6.09 15.99
N TYR A 45 -7.00 6.09 15.86
CA TYR A 45 -6.09 5.84 16.98
C TYR A 45 -6.27 6.86 18.11
N ASN A 46 -6.33 8.15 17.79
CA ASN A 46 -6.56 9.20 18.78
C ASN A 46 -7.94 9.07 19.43
N LYS A 47 -8.98 8.80 18.63
CA LYS A 47 -10.34 8.53 19.13
C LYS A 47 -10.35 7.36 20.12
N LYS A 48 -9.65 6.26 19.82
CA LYS A 48 -9.50 5.10 20.72
C LYS A 48 -8.81 5.48 22.03
N ILE A 49 -7.76 6.32 22.00
CA ILE A 49 -7.07 6.79 23.21
C ILE A 49 -8.01 7.60 24.10
N GLU A 50 -8.77 8.52 23.50
CA GLU A 50 -9.67 9.43 24.20
C GLU A 50 -10.90 8.72 24.77
N GLN A 51 -11.56 7.91 23.94
CA GLN A 51 -12.86 7.30 24.25
C GLN A 51 -12.75 5.89 24.84
N LYS A 52 -11.56 5.27 24.79
CA LYS A 52 -11.27 3.89 25.20
C LYS A 52 -12.01 2.80 24.40
N SER A 53 -12.75 3.18 23.37
CA SER A 53 -13.45 2.27 22.47
C SER A 53 -13.61 2.89 21.09
N LEU A 54 -13.75 2.01 20.09
CA LEU A 54 -14.20 2.33 18.75
C LEU A 54 -15.40 1.45 18.44
N GLU A 55 -16.24 1.87 17.50
CA GLU A 55 -17.30 1.02 16.98
C GLU A 55 -16.72 -0.10 16.11
N GLN A 56 -17.46 -1.20 15.90
CA GLN A 56 -16.93 -2.35 15.17
C GLN A 56 -16.49 -2.00 13.74
N GLU A 57 -17.23 -1.13 13.07
CA GLU A 57 -16.88 -0.64 11.74
C GLU A 57 -15.57 0.15 11.75
N GLU A 58 -15.38 1.01 12.75
CA GLU A 58 -14.14 1.77 12.95
C GLU A 58 -12.95 0.86 13.29
N GLU A 59 -13.17 -0.18 14.10
CA GLU A 59 -12.14 -1.19 14.37
C GLU A 59 -11.73 -1.92 13.08
N ASN A 60 -12.69 -2.27 12.21
CA ASN A 60 -12.42 -2.92 10.92
C ASN A 60 -11.68 -1.97 9.95
N ILE A 61 -12.13 -0.71 9.83
CA ILE A 61 -11.45 0.32 9.01
C ILE A 61 -10.01 0.49 9.48
N PHE A 62 -9.79 0.58 10.80
CA PHE A 62 -8.44 0.70 11.35
C PHE A 62 -7.58 -0.51 11.01
N GLU A 63 -8.12 -1.73 11.18
CA GLU A 63 -7.40 -2.97 10.87
C GLU A 63 -7.01 -3.07 9.40
N THR A 64 -7.96 -2.87 8.49
CA THR A 64 -7.70 -2.88 7.04
C THR A 64 -6.67 -1.83 6.63
N GLY A 65 -6.83 -0.60 7.12
CA GLY A 65 -5.91 0.49 6.77
C GLY A 65 -4.52 0.27 7.33
N PHE A 66 -4.42 -0.26 8.56
CA PHE A 66 -3.13 -0.49 9.17
C PHE A 66 -2.36 -1.60 8.47
N TYR A 67 -2.99 -2.75 8.18
CA TYR A 67 -2.31 -3.81 7.44
C TYR A 67 -1.90 -3.36 6.04
N TYR A 68 -2.75 -2.61 5.33
CA TYR A 68 -2.42 -2.02 4.04
C TYR A 68 -1.14 -1.18 4.07
N VAL A 69 -1.07 -0.24 5.02
CA VAL A 69 0.10 0.64 5.17
C VAL A 69 1.31 -0.15 5.66
N PHE A 70 1.12 -1.07 6.60
CA PHE A 70 2.20 -1.88 7.15
C PHE A 70 2.91 -2.66 6.04
N ASP A 71 2.17 -3.47 5.27
CA ASP A 71 2.74 -4.30 4.21
C ASP A 71 3.42 -3.46 3.11
N ALA A 72 2.80 -2.34 2.72
CA ALA A 72 3.39 -1.44 1.74
C ALA A 72 4.71 -0.82 2.25
N PHE A 73 4.76 -0.39 3.50
CA PHE A 73 5.97 0.20 4.08
C PHE A 73 7.07 -0.84 4.31
N GLU A 74 6.75 -2.09 4.64
CA GLU A 74 7.75 -3.15 4.73
C GLU A 74 8.39 -3.42 3.35
N ASN A 75 7.61 -3.41 2.27
CA ASN A 75 8.15 -3.50 0.91
C ASN A 75 9.06 -2.30 0.57
N ILE A 76 8.65 -1.08 0.92
CA ILE A 76 9.47 0.12 0.70
C ILE A 76 10.78 0.05 1.51
N LYS A 77 10.73 -0.39 2.77
CA LYS A 77 11.91 -0.57 3.61
C LYS A 77 12.86 -1.62 3.02
N LEU A 78 12.34 -2.75 2.55
CA LEU A 78 13.14 -3.79 1.91
C LEU A 78 13.87 -3.25 0.67
N LEU A 79 13.17 -2.55 -0.23
CA LEU A 79 13.82 -1.89 -1.37
C LEU A 79 14.90 -0.91 -0.91
N LEU A 80 14.57 -0.07 0.06
CA LEU A 80 15.49 0.93 0.58
C LEU A 80 16.76 0.29 1.15
N GLU A 81 16.63 -0.80 1.90
CA GLU A 81 17.75 -1.51 2.52
C GLU A 81 18.59 -2.29 1.49
N HIS A 82 17.94 -3.06 0.61
CA HIS A 82 18.63 -4.01 -0.28
C HIS A 82 19.16 -3.37 -1.56
N ASP A 83 18.35 -2.56 -2.23
CA ASP A 83 18.68 -2.02 -3.56
C ASP A 83 19.29 -0.62 -3.48
N TYR A 84 18.75 0.20 -2.57
CA TYR A 84 19.16 1.60 -2.41
C TYR A 84 20.13 1.83 -1.25
N LYS A 85 20.41 0.83 -0.42
CA LYS A 85 21.38 0.88 0.70
C LYS A 85 21.16 2.07 1.65
N GLY A 86 19.89 2.37 1.95
CA GLY A 86 19.47 3.49 2.79
C GLY A 86 19.40 4.84 2.05
N ASN A 87 19.70 4.90 0.75
CA ASN A 87 19.68 6.14 -0.01
C ASN A 87 18.27 6.50 -0.48
N ILE A 88 17.53 7.23 0.36
CA ILE A 88 16.15 7.63 0.04
C ILE A 88 16.07 8.55 -1.18
N GLU A 89 17.10 9.36 -1.48
CA GLU A 89 17.07 10.26 -2.64
C GLU A 89 17.06 9.49 -3.97
N GLU A 90 17.76 8.37 -3.99
CA GLU A 90 17.84 7.50 -5.17
C GLU A 90 16.59 6.62 -5.30
N LEU A 91 15.99 6.19 -4.18
CA LEU A 91 14.67 5.56 -4.17
C LEU A 91 13.60 6.50 -4.75
N GLU A 92 13.61 7.75 -4.28
CA GLU A 92 12.68 8.80 -4.73
C GLU A 92 12.83 9.12 -6.21
N HIS A 93 14.03 8.97 -6.77
CA HIS A 93 14.23 9.14 -8.22
C HIS A 93 13.38 8.15 -9.03
N HIS A 94 13.19 6.93 -8.52
CA HIS A 94 12.41 5.86 -9.15
C HIS A 94 11.03 5.68 -8.51
N ALA A 95 10.51 6.70 -7.83
CA ALA A 95 9.25 6.61 -7.08
C ALA A 95 8.05 6.10 -7.92
N LYS A 96 8.03 6.38 -9.23
CA LYS A 96 6.99 5.87 -10.13
C LYS A 96 7.06 4.36 -10.32
N THR A 97 8.27 3.80 -10.43
CA THR A 97 8.49 2.36 -10.50
C THR A 97 8.16 1.70 -9.17
N VAL A 98 8.48 2.35 -8.04
CA VAL A 98 8.07 1.88 -6.71
C VAL A 98 6.54 1.86 -6.59
N ILE A 99 5.85 2.90 -7.06
CA ILE A 99 4.38 2.92 -7.10
C ILE A 99 3.83 1.78 -7.95
N LEU A 100 4.42 1.51 -9.12
CA LEU A 100 4.01 0.39 -9.97
C LEU A 100 4.17 -0.97 -9.27
N LEU A 101 5.24 -1.15 -8.49
CA LEU A 101 5.40 -2.33 -7.64
C LEU A 101 4.26 -2.44 -6.63
N LEU A 102 3.98 -1.36 -5.90
CA LEU A 102 2.91 -1.33 -4.89
C LEU A 102 1.54 -1.58 -5.51
N ASP A 103 1.25 -1.02 -6.69
CA ASP A 103 0.04 -1.33 -7.46
C ASP A 103 -0.06 -2.82 -7.78
N THR A 104 1.04 -3.43 -8.25
CA THR A 104 1.10 -4.85 -8.58
C THR A 104 0.81 -5.72 -7.35
N LEU A 105 1.40 -5.38 -6.20
CA LEU A 105 1.17 -6.08 -4.94
C LEU A 105 -0.29 -5.91 -4.44
N ASP A 106 -0.87 -4.72 -4.60
CA ASP A 106 -2.27 -4.47 -4.25
C ASP A 106 -3.21 -5.38 -5.06
N PHE A 107 -2.97 -5.54 -6.36
CA PHE A 107 -3.75 -6.46 -7.19
C PHE A 107 -3.58 -7.93 -6.79
N GLN A 108 -2.37 -8.36 -6.40
CA GLN A 108 -2.15 -9.71 -5.90
C GLN A 108 -2.92 -9.97 -4.61
N ASN A 109 -2.85 -9.03 -3.66
CA ASN A 109 -3.54 -9.13 -2.37
C ASN A 109 -5.07 -9.18 -2.55
N GLU A 110 -5.61 -8.38 -3.45
CA GLU A 110 -7.04 -8.42 -3.76
C GLU A 110 -7.47 -9.74 -4.39
N LEU A 111 -6.67 -10.29 -5.31
CA LEU A 111 -6.95 -11.58 -5.92
C LEU A 111 -6.96 -12.72 -4.88
N ILE A 112 -6.03 -12.69 -3.92
CA ILE A 112 -5.96 -13.65 -2.80
C ILE A 112 -7.18 -13.50 -1.88
N GLY A 113 -7.60 -12.27 -1.59
CA GLY A 113 -8.73 -12.00 -0.70
C GLY A 113 -10.09 -12.31 -1.31
N ALA A 114 -10.24 -12.14 -2.63
CA ALA A 114 -11.53 -12.25 -3.31
C ALA A 114 -11.86 -13.66 -3.82
N VAL A 115 -10.85 -14.51 -4.07
CA VAL A 115 -11.05 -15.82 -4.70
C VAL A 115 -10.54 -16.93 -3.78
N GLU A 116 -11.41 -17.87 -3.40
CA GLU A 116 -11.05 -19.02 -2.54
C GLU A 116 -9.96 -19.91 -3.18
N GLU A 117 -10.02 -20.08 -4.51
CA GLU A 117 -9.01 -20.79 -5.30
C GLU A 117 -8.63 -19.93 -6.52
N PRO A 118 -7.66 -19.00 -6.38
CA PRO A 118 -7.19 -18.20 -7.49
C PRO A 118 -6.67 -19.09 -8.61
N ASN A 119 -7.04 -18.80 -9.86
CA ASN A 119 -6.42 -19.48 -11.00
C ASN A 119 -4.91 -19.23 -10.92
N GLU A 120 -4.13 -20.31 -10.79
CA GLU A 120 -2.67 -20.24 -10.68
C GLU A 120 -2.05 -19.40 -11.81
N SER A 121 -2.64 -19.42 -13.01
CA SER A 121 -2.18 -18.64 -14.16
C SER A 121 -2.40 -17.13 -13.98
N HIS A 122 -3.47 -16.71 -13.31
CA HIS A 122 -3.73 -15.28 -13.04
C HIS A 122 -2.72 -14.74 -12.04
N MET A 123 -2.52 -15.45 -10.93
CA MET A 123 -1.53 -15.07 -9.93
C MET A 123 -0.12 -15.08 -10.52
N GLN A 124 0.25 -16.12 -11.27
CA GLN A 124 1.57 -16.20 -11.89
C GLN A 124 1.85 -15.02 -12.83
N SER A 125 0.84 -14.52 -13.55
CA SER A 125 0.99 -13.36 -14.44
C SER A 125 1.35 -12.08 -13.68
N LEU A 126 0.78 -11.88 -12.49
CA LEU A 126 1.10 -10.74 -11.62
C LEU A 126 2.48 -10.91 -10.95
N VAL A 127 2.82 -12.13 -10.53
CA VAL A 127 4.16 -12.44 -9.98
C VAL A 127 5.26 -12.24 -11.03
N ASP A 128 5.01 -12.58 -12.29
CA ASP A 128 5.96 -12.35 -13.38
C ASP A 128 6.19 -10.85 -13.63
N ILE A 129 5.14 -10.03 -13.50
CA ILE A 129 5.24 -8.56 -13.58
C ILE A 129 6.01 -8.01 -12.39
N GLU A 130 5.71 -8.47 -11.17
CA GLU A 130 6.42 -8.08 -9.94
C GLU A 130 7.93 -8.34 -10.09
N HIS A 131 8.33 -9.54 -10.51
CA HIS A 131 9.74 -9.87 -10.74
C HIS A 131 10.40 -8.98 -11.80
N GLU A 132 9.68 -8.61 -12.85
CA GLU A 132 10.18 -7.69 -13.87
C GLU A 132 10.41 -6.28 -13.30
N ILE A 133 9.47 -5.77 -12.50
CA ILE A 133 9.59 -4.48 -11.81
C ILE A 133 10.76 -4.50 -10.81
N LEU A 134 10.88 -5.55 -10.00
CA LEU A 134 11.98 -5.71 -9.05
C LEU A 134 13.33 -5.71 -9.78
N SER A 135 13.47 -6.42 -10.90
CA SER A 135 14.72 -6.42 -11.68
C SER A 135 15.07 -5.04 -12.25
N ILE A 136 14.08 -4.19 -12.52
CA ILE A 136 14.27 -2.81 -12.95
C ILE A 136 14.73 -1.93 -11.77
N LEU A 137 14.10 -2.10 -10.60
CA LEU A 137 14.47 -1.38 -9.36
C LEU A 137 15.87 -1.76 -8.87
N GLU A 138 16.27 -3.03 -8.96
CA GLU A 138 17.62 -3.51 -8.66
C GLU A 138 18.69 -2.81 -9.51
N LYS A 139 18.36 -2.57 -10.79
CA LYS A 139 19.21 -1.82 -11.73
C LYS A 139 19.12 -0.31 -11.55
N LYS A 140 18.17 0.16 -10.73
CA LYS A 140 17.89 1.57 -10.46
C LYS A 140 17.53 2.30 -11.74
N GLU A 141 16.51 1.77 -12.42
CA GLU A 141 15.96 2.30 -13.66
C GLU A 141 14.46 2.60 -13.48
N ASP A 142 13.93 3.44 -14.38
CA ASP A 142 12.49 3.66 -14.46
C ASP A 142 11.80 2.56 -15.28
N ALA A 143 10.65 2.09 -14.82
CA ALA A 143 9.83 1.16 -15.59
C ALA A 143 9.43 1.80 -16.93
N PRO A 144 9.54 1.06 -18.05
CA PRO A 144 9.04 1.53 -19.32
C PRO A 144 7.52 1.60 -19.29
N LYS A 145 6.92 2.47 -20.11
CA LYS A 145 5.47 2.67 -20.17
C LYS A 145 4.73 1.36 -20.47
N GLU A 146 5.34 0.53 -21.31
CA GLU A 146 4.84 -0.77 -21.72
C GLU A 146 4.61 -1.71 -20.52
N LEU A 147 5.35 -1.55 -19.42
CA LEU A 147 5.15 -2.37 -18.23
C LEU A 147 3.90 -1.94 -17.43
N HIS A 148 3.58 -0.64 -17.40
CA HIS A 148 2.32 -0.16 -16.86
C HIS A 148 1.14 -0.68 -17.71
N GLU A 149 1.23 -0.57 -19.03
CA GLU A 149 0.19 -1.07 -19.95
C GLU A 149 0.01 -2.59 -19.83
N LYS A 150 1.09 -3.33 -19.55
CA LYS A 150 1.03 -4.77 -19.28
C LYS A 150 0.28 -5.08 -17.99
N LEU A 151 0.53 -4.33 -16.90
CA LEU A 151 -0.21 -4.49 -15.65
C LEU A 151 -1.70 -4.18 -15.85
N ASP A 152 -2.03 -3.07 -16.50
CA ASP A 152 -3.42 -2.69 -16.81
C ASP A 152 -4.12 -3.79 -17.61
N HIS A 153 -3.49 -4.30 -18.67
CA HIS A 153 -4.10 -5.33 -19.51
C HIS A 153 -4.31 -6.66 -18.78
N VAL A 154 -3.35 -7.09 -17.96
CA VAL A 154 -3.44 -8.33 -17.18
C VAL A 154 -4.54 -8.19 -16.13
N THR A 155 -4.55 -7.10 -15.37
CA THR A 155 -5.54 -6.87 -14.30
C THR A 155 -6.95 -6.71 -14.87
N GLU A 156 -7.16 -5.92 -15.92
CA GLU A 156 -8.47 -5.82 -16.60
C GLU A 156 -8.96 -7.19 -17.09
N GLY A 157 -8.06 -8.02 -17.63
CA GLY A 157 -8.37 -9.36 -18.09
C GLY A 157 -8.87 -10.26 -16.96
N ILE A 158 -8.13 -10.29 -15.85
CA ILE A 158 -8.44 -11.09 -14.66
C ILE A 158 -9.78 -10.67 -14.07
N TYR A 159 -9.97 -9.38 -13.80
CA TYR A 159 -11.15 -8.85 -13.12
C TYR A 159 -12.41 -9.06 -13.96
N LYS A 160 -12.29 -8.92 -15.28
CA LYS A 160 -13.40 -9.21 -16.20
C LYS A 160 -13.75 -10.69 -16.26
N GLU A 161 -12.76 -11.58 -16.24
CA GLU A 161 -12.99 -13.03 -16.23
C GLU A 161 -13.67 -13.48 -14.94
N LEU A 162 -13.31 -12.88 -13.81
CA LEU A 162 -13.85 -13.20 -12.49
C LEU A 162 -15.12 -12.43 -12.13
N GLU A 163 -15.61 -11.55 -13.01
CA GLU A 163 -16.76 -10.66 -12.76
C GLU A 163 -16.59 -9.82 -11.48
N MET A 164 -15.36 -9.35 -11.23
CA MET A 164 -14.99 -8.54 -10.06
C MET A 164 -14.95 -7.05 -10.40
N ASP A 165 -15.42 -6.22 -9.47
CA ASP A 165 -15.20 -4.78 -9.48
C ASP A 165 -13.95 -4.46 -8.65
N TYR A 166 -13.05 -3.64 -9.19
CA TYR A 166 -11.86 -3.17 -8.49
C TYR A 166 -12.13 -1.84 -7.76
N TYR A 167 -11.86 -1.79 -6.46
CA TYR A 167 -11.93 -0.57 -5.66
C TYR A 167 -10.62 -0.34 -4.92
N PRO A 168 -9.74 0.57 -5.41
CA PRO A 168 -8.49 0.86 -4.74
C PRO A 168 -8.71 1.25 -3.28
N ILE A 169 -7.93 0.68 -2.36
CA ILE A 169 -7.99 1.01 -0.93
C ILE A 169 -7.81 2.52 -0.72
N GLY A 170 -6.93 3.16 -1.50
CA GLY A 170 -6.75 4.62 -1.45
C GLY A 170 -8.04 5.41 -1.70
N ASN A 171 -8.91 4.95 -2.61
CA ASN A 171 -10.20 5.60 -2.88
C ASN A 171 -11.20 5.36 -1.74
N ILE A 172 -11.24 4.15 -1.21
CA ILE A 172 -12.10 3.82 -0.06
C ILE A 172 -11.74 4.71 1.14
N PHE A 173 -10.45 4.88 1.42
CA PHE A 173 -9.98 5.73 2.52
C PHE A 173 -10.14 7.22 2.24
N PHE A 174 -10.13 7.65 0.97
CA PHE A 174 -10.50 9.02 0.61
C PHE A 174 -11.95 9.31 0.99
N ASP A 175 -12.89 8.41 0.64
CA ASP A 175 -14.31 8.58 0.96
C ASP A 175 -14.53 8.57 2.48
N ILE A 176 -13.88 7.65 3.20
CA ILE A 176 -13.92 7.63 4.68
C ILE A 176 -13.36 8.93 5.28
N ALA A 177 -12.26 9.45 4.73
CA ALA A 177 -11.68 10.70 5.20
C ALA A 177 -12.65 11.88 5.01
N ASP A 178 -13.39 11.94 3.90
CA ASP A 178 -14.43 12.96 3.67
C ASP A 178 -15.56 12.85 4.70
N GLU A 179 -16.06 11.63 4.94
CA GLU A 179 -17.12 11.37 5.92
C GLU A 179 -16.72 11.76 7.35
N LEU A 180 -15.45 11.57 7.70
CA LEU A 180 -14.88 11.97 9.00
C LEU A 180 -14.52 13.46 9.08
N GLY A 181 -14.62 14.22 7.98
CA GLY A 181 -14.31 15.64 7.92
C GLY A 181 -12.81 15.96 7.95
N LEU A 182 -11.99 15.12 7.31
CA LEU A 182 -10.52 15.20 7.30
C LEU A 182 -9.93 15.82 6.02
N LEU A 183 -10.77 16.30 5.08
CA LEU A 183 -10.34 16.91 3.80
C LEU A 183 -10.21 18.43 3.83
#